data_AF-A0A2G9P543-F1
#
_entry.id   AF-A0A2G9P543-F1
#
_cell.length_a   1.000
_cell.length_b   1.000
_cell.length_c   1.000
_cell.angle_alpha   90.00
_cell.angle_beta   90.00
_cell.angle_gamma   90.00
#
_symmetry.space_group_name_H-M   'P 1'
#
loop_
_entity.id
_entity.type
_entity.pdbx_description
1 polymer ?
#
loop_
_entity_poly.entity_id
_entity_poly.type
_entity_poly.pdbx_seq_one_letter_code
_entity_poly.pdbx_strand_id
1 'polypeptide(L)'
;VAKAVSHSLNNCVNCLPGQKDVDMALKSIGESSKKLLVDSLPPSTKSFQEAQSELNQAAEDLNQAAGEVVHASRGQSGELAAASGKFSDDFDEFLDAGLEMAGQTQNKDDQIQVIGNLKTISMASSKLLLAAKSLSVDSGAPSAKNLLAAAARAVTESINQLITICTQQAPGQKECDNALRELETVKGMLENPNEPVSDLSYFDCIESVMENSKVLGESMAGISQNAKTGDLPSFGECVSVASKALCGLTEAAAQAAYLVGISDPNSQAGQQGLVDPIQFARANQAIQMACQNLVDPASSPSQVLSAATIVAKHTSALCNACRIASSKTANPVAKRHFVQSAKEVANSTANLVKTIKVITQIFV
;
A
#
# COMPACT_ATOMS: atom_id res chain seq x y z
N VAL A 1 14.55 30.60 -35.84
CA VAL A 1 13.57 30.74 -36.94
C VAL A 1 12.49 29.65 -36.89
N ALA A 2 12.81 28.35 -36.92
CA ALA A 2 11.80 27.26 -36.90
C ALA A 2 10.84 27.28 -35.70
N LYS A 3 11.33 27.49 -34.46
CA LYS A 3 10.48 27.65 -33.26
C LYS A 3 9.52 28.84 -33.37
N ALA A 4 9.99 29.97 -33.92
CA ALA A 4 9.19 31.18 -34.09
C ALA A 4 8.12 30.99 -35.17
N VAL A 5 8.46 30.33 -36.29
CA VAL A 5 7.51 29.96 -37.35
C VAL A 5 6.45 28.99 -36.82
N SER A 6 6.86 27.97 -36.07
CA SER A 6 5.94 27.02 -35.43
C SER A 6 5.02 27.71 -34.42
N HIS A 7 5.52 28.72 -33.69
CA HIS A 7 4.73 29.52 -32.77
C HIS A 7 3.72 30.43 -33.50
N SER A 8 4.15 31.08 -34.60
CA SER A 8 3.26 31.89 -35.44
C SER A 8 2.18 31.05 -36.14
N LEU A 9 2.51 29.84 -36.62
CA LEU A 9 1.54 28.90 -37.18
C LEU A 9 0.54 28.42 -36.14
N ASN A 10 1.02 28.09 -34.92
CA ASN A 10 0.14 27.75 -33.81
C ASN A 10 -0.81 28.91 -33.47
N ASN A 11 -0.32 30.15 -33.50
CA ASN A 11 -1.15 31.34 -33.28
C ASN A 11 -2.20 31.54 -34.38
N CYS A 12 -1.91 31.23 -35.66
CA CYS A 12 -2.91 31.26 -36.72
C CYS A 12 -3.99 30.18 -36.55
N VAL A 13 -3.63 28.97 -36.11
CA VAL A 13 -4.57 27.88 -35.81
C VAL A 13 -5.46 28.26 -34.61
N ASN A 14 -4.89 28.92 -33.61
CA ASN A 14 -5.61 29.37 -32.41
C ASN A 14 -6.62 30.52 -32.66
N CYS A 15 -6.58 31.15 -33.83
CA CYS A 15 -7.56 32.19 -34.21
C CYS A 15 -8.88 31.60 -34.75
N LEU A 16 -8.99 30.28 -34.93
CA LEU A 16 -10.21 29.63 -35.40
C LEU A 16 -11.25 29.51 -34.25
N PRO A 17 -12.53 29.86 -34.49
CA PRO A 17 -13.59 29.70 -33.50
C PRO A 17 -13.76 28.21 -33.14
N GLY A 18 -13.75 27.88 -31.84
CA GLY A 18 -13.65 26.51 -31.32
C GLY A 18 -12.25 26.09 -30.86
N GLN A 19 -11.19 26.50 -31.58
CA GLN A 19 -9.80 26.19 -31.20
C GLN A 19 -9.33 27.04 -30.02
N LYS A 20 -9.73 28.32 -30.01
CA LYS A 20 -9.44 29.27 -28.93
C LYS A 20 -10.03 28.80 -27.60
N ASP A 21 -11.23 28.23 -27.63
CA ASP A 21 -11.97 27.80 -26.45
C ASP A 21 -11.37 26.51 -25.87
N VAL A 22 -10.95 25.56 -26.73
CA VAL A 22 -10.18 24.38 -26.31
C VAL A 22 -8.84 24.79 -25.69
N ASP A 23 -8.17 25.82 -26.21
CA ASP A 23 -6.95 26.36 -25.61
C ASP A 23 -7.19 27.07 -24.27
N MET A 24 -8.35 27.71 -24.08
CA MET A 24 -8.74 28.26 -22.78
C MET A 24 -9.00 27.13 -21.78
N ALA A 25 -9.70 26.08 -22.17
CA ALA A 25 -9.89 24.88 -21.35
C ALA A 25 -8.56 24.22 -20.96
N LEU A 26 -7.63 24.06 -21.91
CA LEU A 26 -6.28 23.54 -21.63
C LEU A 26 -5.50 24.41 -20.63
N LYS A 27 -5.63 25.73 -20.71
CA LYS A 27 -5.02 26.65 -19.74
C LYS A 27 -5.67 26.51 -18.37
N SER A 28 -6.99 26.44 -18.29
CA SER A 28 -7.72 26.26 -17.04
C SER A 28 -7.33 24.94 -16.36
N ILE A 29 -7.35 23.80 -17.07
CA ILE A 29 -6.84 22.52 -16.55
C ILE A 29 -5.39 22.64 -16.05
N GLY A 30 -4.53 23.32 -16.80
CA GLY A 30 -3.14 23.56 -16.42
C GLY A 30 -2.98 24.43 -15.17
N GLU A 31 -3.86 25.41 -14.96
CA GLU A 31 -3.91 26.26 -13.77
C GLU A 31 -4.45 25.50 -12.56
N SER A 32 -5.57 24.80 -12.70
CA SER A 32 -6.13 23.91 -11.68
C SER A 32 -5.10 22.86 -11.24
N SER A 33 -4.38 22.26 -12.19
CA SER A 33 -3.35 21.26 -11.89
C SER A 33 -2.15 21.80 -11.11
N LYS A 34 -1.92 23.13 -11.10
CA LYS A 34 -0.89 23.73 -10.22
C LYS A 34 -1.30 23.64 -8.75
N LYS A 35 -2.60 23.52 -8.42
CA LYS A 35 -3.06 23.23 -7.06
C LYS A 35 -2.43 21.94 -6.52
N LEU A 36 -2.14 20.96 -7.40
CA LEU A 36 -1.45 19.69 -7.05
C LEU A 36 0.06 19.81 -6.78
N LEU A 37 0.64 21.00 -6.97
CA LEU A 37 2.05 21.30 -6.72
C LEU A 37 2.25 22.02 -5.37
N VAL A 38 1.16 22.37 -4.68
CA VAL A 38 1.22 23.09 -3.41
C VAL A 38 1.48 22.08 -2.29
N ASP A 39 2.50 22.35 -1.45
CA ASP A 39 2.94 21.48 -0.34
C ASP A 39 1.93 21.39 0.83
N SER A 40 0.90 22.23 0.84
CA SER A 40 -0.12 22.27 1.88
C SER A 40 -1.51 22.06 1.29
N LEU A 41 -2.11 20.91 1.59
CA LEU A 41 -3.50 20.62 1.26
C LEU A 41 -4.43 21.46 2.15
N PRO A 42 -5.58 21.91 1.62
CA PRO A 42 -6.56 22.64 2.41
C PRO A 42 -7.11 21.74 3.53
N PRO A 43 -7.34 22.27 4.74
CA PRO A 43 -8.04 21.53 5.79
C PRO A 43 -9.48 21.27 5.34
N SER A 44 -9.88 20.00 5.27
CA SER A 44 -11.27 19.65 4.98
C SER A 44 -12.14 19.95 6.20
N THR A 45 -13.30 20.55 5.94
CA THR A 45 -14.34 20.82 6.95
C THR A 45 -15.49 19.81 6.91
N LYS A 46 -15.49 18.91 5.92
CA LYS A 46 -16.56 17.94 5.65
C LYS A 46 -16.19 16.56 6.18
N SER A 47 -17.20 15.70 6.38
CA SER A 47 -16.95 14.30 6.71
C SER A 47 -16.39 13.53 5.51
N PHE A 48 -15.75 12.39 5.76
CA PHE A 48 -15.22 11.54 4.70
C PHE A 48 -16.31 11.02 3.75
N GLN A 49 -17.49 10.73 4.29
CA GLN A 49 -18.62 10.25 3.48
C GLN A 49 -19.16 11.35 2.56
N GLU A 50 -19.25 12.59 3.04
CA GLU A 50 -19.67 13.73 2.22
C GLU A 50 -18.65 14.01 1.11
N ALA A 51 -17.36 14.08 1.44
CA ALA A 51 -16.30 14.29 0.45
C ALA A 51 -16.19 13.13 -0.55
N GLN A 52 -16.43 11.89 -0.13
CA GLN A 52 -16.48 10.74 -1.04
C GLN A 52 -17.69 10.80 -1.97
N SER A 53 -18.86 11.20 -1.46
CA SER A 53 -20.06 11.37 -2.27
C SER A 53 -19.89 12.47 -3.31
N GLU A 54 -19.30 13.60 -2.91
CA GLU A 54 -18.97 14.71 -3.81
C GLU A 54 -17.95 14.30 -4.87
N LEU A 55 -16.88 13.59 -4.48
CA LEU A 55 -15.90 13.05 -5.44
C LEU A 55 -16.56 12.12 -6.45
N ASN A 56 -17.45 11.23 -6.01
CA ASN A 56 -18.17 10.31 -6.90
C ASN A 56 -19.09 11.06 -7.88
N GLN A 57 -19.81 12.07 -7.39
CA GLN A 57 -20.67 12.89 -8.26
C GLN A 57 -19.84 13.66 -9.29
N ALA A 58 -18.80 14.39 -8.85
CA ALA A 58 -17.91 15.12 -9.74
C ALA A 58 -17.20 14.21 -10.74
N ALA A 59 -16.90 12.97 -10.36
CA ALA A 59 -16.33 11.96 -11.25
C ALA A 59 -17.32 11.50 -12.34
N GLU A 60 -18.60 11.34 -12.00
CA GLU A 60 -19.66 11.03 -12.97
C GLU A 60 -19.83 12.17 -13.96
N ASP A 61 -19.89 13.41 -13.47
CA ASP A 61 -20.03 14.61 -14.30
C ASP A 61 -18.83 14.79 -15.24
N LEU A 62 -17.60 14.64 -14.74
CA LEU A 62 -16.39 14.70 -15.55
C LEU A 62 -16.33 13.59 -16.61
N ASN A 63 -16.76 12.38 -16.27
CA ASN A 63 -16.85 11.27 -17.23
C ASN A 63 -17.88 11.54 -18.34
N GLN A 64 -19.03 12.10 -17.97
CA GLN A 64 -20.03 12.50 -18.93
C GLN A 64 -19.50 13.60 -19.85
N ALA A 65 -18.86 14.63 -19.30
CA ALA A 65 -18.27 15.72 -20.07
C ALA A 65 -17.15 15.24 -21.00
N ALA A 66 -16.33 14.27 -20.58
CA ALA A 66 -15.35 13.62 -21.45
C ALA A 66 -16.03 12.97 -22.68
N GLY A 67 -17.15 12.28 -22.47
CA GLY A 67 -17.98 11.72 -23.54
C GLY A 67 -18.56 12.80 -24.46
N GLU A 68 -19.08 13.88 -23.89
CA GLU A 68 -19.60 15.04 -24.64
C GLU A 68 -18.51 15.66 -25.53
N VAL A 69 -17.27 15.80 -25.06
CA VAL A 69 -16.13 16.27 -25.87
C VAL A 69 -15.88 15.33 -27.06
N VAL A 70 -15.92 14.01 -26.84
CA VAL A 70 -15.78 13.03 -27.94
C VAL A 70 -16.91 13.15 -28.97
N HIS A 71 -18.14 13.39 -28.53
CA HIS A 71 -19.28 13.58 -29.42
C HIS A 71 -19.20 14.91 -30.18
N ALA A 72 -18.96 16.02 -29.47
CA ALA A 72 -18.88 17.36 -30.03
C ALA A 72 -17.71 17.53 -31.01
N SER A 73 -16.61 16.81 -30.80
CA SER A 73 -15.47 16.79 -31.73
C SER A 73 -15.80 16.20 -33.12
N ARG A 74 -16.94 15.50 -33.26
CA ARG A 74 -17.46 15.00 -34.55
C ARG A 74 -18.49 15.94 -35.18
N GLY A 75 -18.98 16.93 -34.43
CA GLY A 75 -20.03 17.88 -34.80
C GLY A 75 -19.49 19.24 -35.28
N GLN A 76 -20.22 20.31 -35.01
CA GLN A 76 -19.81 21.68 -35.36
C GLN A 76 -18.80 22.24 -34.35
N SER A 77 -17.87 23.09 -34.80
CA SER A 77 -16.80 23.68 -33.97
C SER A 77 -17.32 24.49 -32.76
N GLY A 78 -18.55 25.01 -32.80
CA GLY A 78 -19.19 25.68 -31.67
C GLY A 78 -19.64 24.74 -30.55
N GLU A 79 -20.02 23.49 -30.88
CA GLU A 79 -20.38 22.48 -29.87
C GLU A 79 -19.14 22.01 -29.11
N LEU A 80 -18.00 21.91 -29.79
CA LEU A 80 -16.73 21.56 -29.16
C LEU A 80 -16.26 22.63 -28.17
N ALA A 81 -16.49 23.92 -28.48
CA ALA A 81 -16.18 25.01 -27.56
C ALA A 81 -16.94 24.88 -26.24
N ALA A 82 -18.26 24.67 -26.32
CA ALA A 82 -19.12 24.50 -25.15
C ALA A 82 -18.75 23.24 -24.35
N ALA A 83 -18.55 22.10 -25.03
CA ALA A 83 -18.19 20.84 -24.38
C ALA A 83 -16.80 20.91 -23.71
N SER A 84 -15.83 21.57 -24.34
CA SER A 84 -14.48 21.72 -23.75
C SER A 84 -14.46 22.68 -22.57
N GLY A 85 -15.28 23.73 -22.60
CA GLY A 85 -15.48 24.63 -21.46
C GLY A 85 -16.07 23.90 -20.26
N LYS A 86 -17.21 23.22 -20.47
CA LYS A 86 -17.86 22.40 -19.44
C LYS A 86 -16.92 21.33 -18.87
N PHE A 87 -16.20 20.60 -19.73
CA PHE A 87 -15.22 19.62 -19.28
C PHE A 87 -14.11 20.22 -18.41
N SER A 88 -13.69 21.45 -18.67
CA SER A 88 -12.70 22.15 -17.85
C SER A 88 -13.26 22.55 -16.49
N ASP A 89 -14.51 23.01 -16.45
CA ASP A 89 -15.20 23.39 -15.22
C ASP A 89 -15.43 22.15 -14.34
N ASP A 90 -15.98 21.08 -14.91
CA ASP A 90 -16.20 19.79 -14.23
C ASP A 90 -14.86 19.18 -13.75
N PHE A 91 -13.77 19.40 -14.50
CA PHE A 91 -12.43 18.98 -14.08
C PHE A 91 -11.93 19.77 -12.87
N ASP A 92 -12.17 21.08 -12.79
CA ASP A 92 -11.76 21.88 -11.63
C ASP A 92 -12.51 21.46 -10.36
N GLU A 93 -13.82 21.21 -10.47
CA GLU A 93 -14.65 20.70 -9.38
C GLU A 93 -14.20 19.31 -8.91
N PHE A 94 -13.96 18.39 -9.85
CA PHE A 94 -13.42 17.07 -9.54
C PHE A 94 -12.04 17.15 -8.87
N LEU A 95 -11.18 18.06 -9.33
CA LEU A 95 -9.85 18.23 -8.78
C LEU A 95 -9.91 18.76 -7.34
N ASP A 96 -10.79 19.71 -7.07
CA ASP A 96 -10.99 20.25 -5.72
C ASP A 96 -11.57 19.19 -4.78
N ALA A 97 -12.56 18.39 -5.22
CA ALA A 97 -13.07 17.24 -4.46
C ALA A 97 -11.99 16.18 -4.20
N GLY A 98 -11.15 15.89 -5.20
CA GLY A 98 -10.02 14.96 -5.06
C GLY A 98 -8.94 15.46 -4.10
N LEU A 99 -8.65 16.75 -4.10
CA LEU A 99 -7.73 17.40 -3.16
C LEU A 99 -8.29 17.40 -1.74
N GLU A 100 -9.60 17.62 -1.59
CA GLU A 100 -10.27 17.51 -0.30
C GLU A 100 -10.16 16.08 0.26
N MET A 101 -10.39 15.07 -0.58
CA MET A 101 -10.19 13.65 -0.21
C MET A 101 -8.74 13.35 0.18
N ALA A 102 -7.76 13.86 -0.57
CA ALA A 102 -6.35 13.72 -0.23
C ALA A 102 -6.01 14.38 1.12
N GLY A 103 -6.69 15.47 1.47
CA GLY A 103 -6.55 16.16 2.75
C GLY A 103 -7.12 15.38 3.93
N GLN A 104 -8.10 14.51 3.71
CA GLN A 104 -8.68 13.63 4.73
C GLN A 104 -7.87 12.35 4.96
N THR A 105 -6.98 11.98 4.04
CA THR A 105 -6.11 10.82 4.19
C THR A 105 -5.11 11.02 5.32
N GLN A 106 -5.14 10.15 6.34
CA GLN A 106 -4.27 10.24 7.52
C GLN A 106 -2.79 9.92 7.22
N ASN A 107 -2.53 9.09 6.21
CA ASN A 107 -1.20 8.62 5.86
C ASN A 107 -0.62 9.41 4.68
N LYS A 108 0.60 9.91 4.85
CA LYS A 108 1.31 10.68 3.81
C LYS A 108 1.58 9.88 2.54
N ASP A 109 1.89 8.58 2.66
CA ASP A 109 2.13 7.74 1.47
C ASP A 109 0.85 7.55 0.66
N ASP A 110 -0.27 7.31 1.35
CA ASP A 110 -1.60 7.16 0.77
C ASP A 110 -2.06 8.48 0.11
N GLN A 111 -1.75 9.62 0.73
CA GLN A 111 -1.97 10.97 0.20
C GLN A 111 -1.12 11.25 -1.06
N ILE A 112 0.15 10.86 -1.07
CA ILE A 112 1.03 10.96 -2.25
C ILE A 112 0.45 10.12 -3.41
N GLN A 113 -0.09 8.94 -3.11
CA GLN A 113 -0.74 8.09 -4.11
C GLN A 113 -1.99 8.74 -4.71
N VAL A 114 -2.85 9.34 -3.88
CA VAL A 114 -4.05 10.08 -4.34
C VAL A 114 -3.65 11.26 -5.24
N ILE A 115 -2.68 12.09 -4.80
CA ILE A 115 -2.16 13.21 -5.59
C ILE A 115 -1.52 12.72 -6.90
N GLY A 116 -0.80 11.61 -6.87
CA GLY A 116 -0.21 10.99 -8.06
C GLY A 116 -1.26 10.55 -9.09
N ASN A 117 -2.39 10.01 -8.63
CA ASN A 117 -3.51 9.66 -9.51
C ASN A 117 -4.19 10.91 -10.07
N LEU A 118 -4.43 11.95 -9.27
CA LEU A 118 -4.96 13.23 -9.75
C LEU A 118 -4.07 13.87 -10.83
N LYS A 119 -2.74 13.80 -10.67
CA LYS A 119 -1.78 14.24 -11.70
C LYS A 119 -1.91 13.42 -12.99
N THR A 120 -2.14 12.11 -12.88
CA THR A 120 -2.35 11.23 -14.03
C THR A 120 -3.64 11.59 -14.77
N ILE A 121 -4.73 11.85 -14.03
CA ILE A 121 -6.01 12.30 -14.59
C ILE A 121 -5.83 13.64 -15.31
N SER A 122 -5.17 14.62 -14.67
CA SER A 122 -4.83 15.91 -15.30
C SER A 122 -4.12 15.76 -16.65
N MET A 123 -3.11 14.88 -16.71
CA MET A 123 -2.38 14.59 -17.94
C MET A 123 -3.27 13.91 -18.99
N ALA A 124 -4.14 12.98 -18.58
CA ALA A 124 -5.08 12.30 -19.47
C ALA A 124 -6.13 13.29 -20.03
N SER A 125 -6.69 14.16 -19.19
CA SER A 125 -7.64 15.21 -19.56
C SER A 125 -7.03 16.23 -20.52
N SER A 126 -5.77 16.62 -20.29
CA SER A 126 -5.04 17.49 -21.23
C SER A 126 -4.82 16.80 -22.59
N LYS A 127 -4.47 15.51 -22.59
CA LYS A 127 -4.33 14.72 -23.83
C LYS A 127 -5.66 14.58 -24.58
N LEU A 128 -6.77 14.42 -23.86
CA LEU A 128 -8.11 14.37 -24.45
C LEU A 128 -8.43 15.66 -25.20
N LEU A 129 -8.25 16.82 -24.56
CA LEU A 129 -8.49 18.12 -25.19
C LEU A 129 -7.55 18.37 -26.37
N LEU A 130 -6.26 17.98 -26.27
CA LEU A 130 -5.33 18.07 -27.40
C LEU A 130 -5.73 17.18 -28.58
N ALA A 131 -6.24 15.97 -28.32
CA ALA A 131 -6.76 15.10 -29.36
C ALA A 131 -8.04 15.67 -30.00
N ALA A 132 -8.92 16.29 -29.20
CA ALA A 132 -10.13 16.95 -29.69
C ALA A 132 -9.78 18.19 -30.53
N LYS A 133 -8.75 18.93 -30.12
CA LYS A 133 -8.15 20.03 -30.87
C LYS A 133 -7.64 19.57 -32.23
N SER A 134 -6.89 18.46 -32.28
CA SER A 134 -6.38 17.92 -33.54
C SER A 134 -7.51 17.43 -34.46
N LEU A 135 -8.55 16.79 -33.90
CA LEU A 135 -9.66 16.26 -34.69
C LEU A 135 -10.56 17.37 -35.27
N SER A 136 -10.69 18.51 -34.60
CA SER A 136 -11.44 19.64 -35.15
C SER A 136 -10.71 20.37 -36.30
N VAL A 137 -9.39 20.24 -36.41
CA VAL A 137 -8.63 20.70 -37.59
C VAL A 137 -8.73 19.70 -38.75
N ASP A 138 -8.76 18.40 -38.45
CA ASP A 138 -8.81 17.32 -39.45
C ASP A 138 -9.88 16.28 -39.09
N SER A 139 -11.14 16.60 -39.40
CA SER A 139 -12.32 15.77 -39.10
C SER A 139 -12.38 14.45 -39.90
N GLY A 140 -11.52 14.32 -40.91
CA GLY A 140 -11.43 13.17 -41.81
C GLY A 140 -10.50 12.07 -41.32
N ALA A 141 -9.51 12.38 -40.47
CA ALA A 141 -8.49 11.42 -40.03
C ALA A 141 -9.05 10.32 -39.10
N PRO A 142 -9.12 9.05 -39.52
CA PRO A 142 -9.59 7.95 -38.67
C PRO A 142 -8.67 7.71 -37.46
N SER A 143 -7.38 7.99 -37.61
CA SER A 143 -6.36 7.90 -36.56
C SER A 143 -6.62 8.89 -35.41
N ALA A 144 -7.04 10.13 -35.70
CA ALA A 144 -7.35 11.14 -34.69
C ALA A 144 -8.61 10.77 -33.88
N LYS A 145 -9.62 10.17 -34.54
CA LYS A 145 -10.83 9.66 -33.86
C LYS A 145 -10.52 8.54 -32.88
N ASN A 146 -9.65 7.61 -33.28
CA ASN A 146 -9.21 6.52 -32.42
C ASN A 146 -8.38 7.02 -31.24
N LEU A 147 -7.48 7.98 -31.47
CA LEU A 147 -6.67 8.60 -30.43
C LEU A 147 -7.54 9.32 -29.39
N LEU A 148 -8.55 10.05 -29.84
CA LEU A 148 -9.48 10.76 -28.97
C LEU A 148 -10.30 9.80 -28.10
N ALA A 149 -10.85 8.74 -28.71
CA ALA A 149 -11.60 7.72 -27.98
C ALA A 149 -10.71 6.99 -26.95
N ALA A 150 -9.44 6.73 -27.29
CA ALA A 150 -8.48 6.15 -26.36
C ALA A 150 -8.16 7.10 -25.20
N ALA A 151 -7.99 8.40 -25.48
CA ALA A 151 -7.77 9.40 -24.45
C ALA A 151 -8.97 9.53 -23.48
N ALA A 152 -10.20 9.49 -24.00
CA ALA A 152 -11.41 9.52 -23.16
C ALA A 152 -11.51 8.31 -22.24
N ARG A 153 -11.24 7.11 -22.77
CA ARG A 153 -11.19 5.89 -21.94
C ARG A 153 -10.11 5.97 -20.86
N ALA A 154 -8.94 6.50 -21.20
CA ALA A 154 -7.85 6.65 -20.23
C ALA A 154 -8.22 7.61 -19.09
N VAL A 155 -8.97 8.69 -19.38
CA VAL A 155 -9.53 9.58 -18.36
C VAL A 155 -10.48 8.80 -17.44
N THR A 156 -11.45 8.09 -18.02
CA THR A 156 -12.43 7.32 -17.24
C THR A 156 -11.79 6.21 -16.39
N GLU A 157 -10.83 5.48 -16.95
CA GLU A 157 -10.09 4.45 -16.21
C GLU A 157 -9.32 5.05 -15.03
N SER A 158 -8.65 6.18 -15.25
CA SER A 158 -7.89 6.87 -14.20
C SER A 158 -8.80 7.42 -13.09
N ILE A 159 -9.99 7.93 -13.44
CA ILE A 159 -11.01 8.38 -12.49
C ILE A 159 -11.52 7.21 -11.65
N ASN A 160 -11.89 6.09 -12.29
CA ASN A 160 -12.35 4.89 -11.57
C ASN A 160 -11.28 4.31 -10.64
N GLN A 161 -10.02 4.34 -11.08
CA GLN A 161 -8.88 3.94 -10.25
C GLN A 161 -8.77 4.85 -9.02
N LEU A 162 -8.91 6.17 -9.19
CA LEU A 162 -8.89 7.10 -8.06
C LEU A 162 -10.04 6.85 -7.09
N ILE A 163 -11.28 6.68 -7.58
CA ILE A 163 -12.44 6.36 -6.74
C ILE A 163 -12.15 5.11 -5.92
N THR A 164 -11.65 4.05 -6.56
CA THR A 164 -11.31 2.80 -5.89
C THR A 164 -10.28 3.01 -4.78
N ILE A 165 -9.23 3.78 -5.05
CA ILE A 165 -8.20 4.11 -4.05
C ILE A 165 -8.80 4.89 -2.89
N CYS A 166 -9.59 5.93 -3.17
CA CYS A 166 -10.25 6.73 -2.14
C CYS A 166 -11.22 5.87 -1.31
N THR A 167 -11.99 4.97 -1.92
CA THR A 167 -12.89 4.05 -1.19
C THR A 167 -12.14 3.03 -0.34
N GLN A 168 -11.01 2.49 -0.82
CA GLN A 168 -10.17 1.59 -0.02
C GLN A 168 -9.45 2.33 1.11
N GLN A 169 -9.17 3.62 0.93
CA GLN A 169 -8.62 4.50 1.96
C GLN A 169 -9.68 5.03 2.93
N ALA A 170 -10.93 4.60 2.82
CA ALA A 170 -11.97 4.97 3.77
C ALA A 170 -11.56 4.58 5.20
N PRO A 171 -11.68 5.51 6.18
CA PRO A 171 -11.35 5.21 7.56
C PRO A 171 -12.15 4.00 8.06
N GLY A 172 -11.47 2.97 8.58
CA GLY A 172 -12.07 1.71 9.03
C GLY A 172 -12.09 0.60 7.96
N GLN A 173 -12.09 0.92 6.66
CA GLN A 173 -12.05 -0.10 5.61
C GLN A 173 -10.69 -0.80 5.55
N LYS A 174 -9.60 -0.02 5.64
CA LYS A 174 -8.23 -0.54 5.65
C LYS A 174 -8.00 -1.48 6.84
N GLU A 175 -8.53 -1.14 8.00
CA GLU A 175 -8.47 -1.96 9.21
C GLU A 175 -9.25 -3.26 9.04
N CYS A 176 -10.44 -3.20 8.43
CA CYS A 176 -11.22 -4.39 8.07
C CYS A 176 -10.48 -5.28 7.05
N ASP A 177 -9.90 -4.71 6.00
CA ASP A 177 -9.16 -5.45 4.98
C ASP A 177 -7.88 -6.10 5.56
N ASN A 178 -7.20 -5.40 6.48
CA ASN A 178 -6.09 -5.97 7.23
C ASN A 178 -6.55 -7.13 8.12
N ALA A 179 -7.65 -6.96 8.84
CA ALA A 179 -8.22 -8.00 9.69
C ALA A 179 -8.61 -9.24 8.88
N LEU A 180 -9.28 -9.07 7.73
CA LEU A 180 -9.60 -10.19 6.83
C LEU A 180 -8.35 -10.92 6.36
N ARG A 181 -7.28 -10.20 5.96
CA ARG A 181 -6.03 -10.87 5.58
C ARG A 181 -5.41 -11.68 6.72
N GLU A 182 -5.41 -11.15 7.94
CA GLU A 182 -4.92 -11.87 9.12
C GLU A 182 -5.77 -13.13 9.39
N LEU A 183 -7.10 -13.00 9.37
CA LEU A 183 -8.04 -14.11 9.59
C LEU A 183 -7.87 -15.23 8.55
N GLU A 184 -7.66 -14.86 7.29
CA GLU A 184 -7.45 -15.82 6.20
C GLU A 184 -6.15 -16.60 6.39
N THR A 185 -5.10 -15.97 6.95
CA THR A 185 -3.84 -16.67 7.24
C THR A 185 -3.98 -17.67 8.37
N VAL A 186 -4.70 -17.33 9.45
CA VAL A 186 -4.86 -18.22 10.61
C VAL A 186 -5.88 -19.33 10.36
N LYS A 187 -6.83 -19.13 9.43
CA LYS A 187 -7.79 -20.17 9.02
C LYS A 187 -7.10 -21.47 8.60
N GLY A 188 -6.03 -21.38 7.81
CA GLY A 188 -5.27 -22.56 7.36
C GLY A 188 -4.63 -23.35 8.50
N MET A 189 -4.37 -22.72 9.65
CA MET A 189 -3.80 -23.37 10.83
C MET A 189 -4.80 -24.33 11.51
N LEU A 190 -6.10 -24.04 11.40
CA LEU A 190 -7.15 -24.88 11.97
C LEU A 190 -7.49 -26.10 11.11
N GLU A 191 -7.17 -26.08 9.81
CA GLU A 191 -7.49 -27.17 8.89
C GLU A 191 -6.59 -28.41 9.12
N ASN A 192 -5.38 -28.24 9.67
CA ASN A 192 -4.44 -29.33 9.86
C ASN A 192 -3.58 -29.18 11.13
N PRO A 193 -4.13 -29.46 12.34
CA PRO A 193 -3.43 -29.32 13.62
C PRO A 193 -2.44 -30.48 13.88
N ASN A 194 -1.65 -30.86 12.87
CA ASN A 194 -0.66 -31.93 12.98
C ASN A 194 0.69 -31.45 13.50
N GLU A 195 0.90 -30.14 13.54
CA GLU A 195 2.13 -29.50 13.99
C GLU A 195 1.87 -28.61 15.20
N PRO A 196 2.81 -28.56 16.16
CA PRO A 196 2.72 -27.62 17.28
C PRO A 196 2.82 -26.19 16.76
N VAL A 197 1.86 -25.35 17.14
CA VAL A 197 1.80 -23.93 16.77
C VAL A 197 2.64 -23.08 17.72
N SER A 198 2.74 -23.48 18.99
CA SER A 198 3.52 -22.78 20.00
C SER A 198 4.13 -23.74 21.03
N ASP A 199 4.93 -23.18 21.94
CA ASP A 199 5.51 -23.91 23.08
C ASP A 199 4.61 -23.87 24.33
N LEU A 200 3.37 -23.39 24.21
CA LEU A 200 2.44 -23.27 25.34
C LEU A 200 1.97 -24.64 25.84
N SER A 201 1.78 -24.75 27.16
CA SER A 201 1.13 -25.91 27.77
C SER A 201 -0.38 -25.85 27.60
N TYR A 202 -1.06 -26.97 27.83
CA TYR A 202 -2.53 -27.04 27.69
C TYR A 202 -3.26 -26.03 28.58
N PHE A 203 -2.80 -25.83 29.81
CA PHE A 203 -3.41 -24.86 30.73
C PHE A 203 -3.11 -23.41 30.32
N ASP A 204 -1.90 -23.13 29.83
CA ASP A 204 -1.56 -21.81 29.28
C ASP A 204 -2.38 -21.48 28.03
N CYS A 205 -2.68 -22.48 27.19
CA CYS A 205 -3.60 -22.32 26.06
C CYS A 205 -5.02 -21.94 26.54
N ILE A 206 -5.52 -22.55 27.61
CA ILE A 206 -6.84 -22.20 28.17
C ILE A 206 -6.85 -20.77 28.71
N GLU A 207 -5.81 -20.36 29.44
CA GLU A 207 -5.67 -18.98 29.93
C GLU A 207 -5.64 -17.98 28.77
N SER A 208 -4.87 -18.28 27.73
CA SER A 208 -4.80 -17.46 26.51
C SER A 208 -6.16 -17.38 25.80
N VAL A 209 -6.90 -18.48 25.70
CA VAL A 209 -8.26 -18.49 25.14
C VAL A 209 -9.19 -17.61 25.96
N MET A 210 -9.13 -17.67 27.30
CA MET A 210 -9.98 -16.83 28.18
C MET A 210 -9.67 -15.35 28.02
N GLU A 211 -8.39 -14.96 28.03
CA GLU A 211 -7.97 -13.56 27.89
C GLU A 211 -8.37 -13.00 26.53
N ASN A 212 -8.05 -13.72 25.44
CA ASN A 212 -8.43 -13.31 24.09
C ASN A 212 -9.95 -13.28 23.89
N SER A 213 -10.71 -14.20 24.50
CA SER A 213 -12.18 -14.19 24.44
C SER A 213 -12.78 -12.95 25.12
N LYS A 214 -12.20 -12.53 26.25
CA LYS A 214 -12.62 -11.31 26.94
C LYS A 214 -12.34 -10.06 26.09
N VAL A 215 -11.13 -9.95 25.56
CA VAL A 215 -10.73 -8.84 24.67
C VAL A 215 -11.60 -8.79 23.42
N LEU A 216 -11.90 -9.94 22.81
CA LEU A 216 -12.80 -10.04 21.67
C LEU A 216 -14.22 -9.57 22.02
N GLY A 217 -14.76 -9.98 23.16
CA GLY A 217 -16.09 -9.55 23.61
C GLY A 217 -16.18 -8.03 23.82
N GLU A 218 -15.18 -7.43 24.46
CA GLU A 218 -15.08 -5.99 24.66
C GLU A 218 -14.92 -5.26 23.31
N SER A 219 -14.08 -5.77 22.42
CA SER A 219 -13.83 -5.19 21.10
C SER A 219 -15.06 -5.27 20.21
N MET A 220 -15.82 -6.37 20.21
CA MET A 220 -17.06 -6.50 19.44
C MET A 220 -18.14 -5.51 19.91
N ALA A 221 -18.24 -5.28 21.22
CA ALA A 221 -19.13 -4.26 21.77
C ALA A 221 -18.67 -2.85 21.34
N GLY A 222 -17.35 -2.59 21.39
CA GLY A 222 -16.73 -1.35 20.91
C GLY A 222 -17.00 -1.08 19.42
N ILE A 223 -16.80 -2.08 18.55
CA ILE A 223 -17.11 -2.02 17.11
C ILE A 223 -18.57 -1.60 16.91
N SER A 224 -19.52 -2.28 17.57
CA SER A 224 -20.94 -1.95 17.41
C SER A 224 -21.29 -0.55 17.90
N GLN A 225 -20.69 -0.09 18.99
CA GLN A 225 -20.96 1.22 19.55
C GLN A 225 -20.36 2.33 18.68
N ASN A 226 -19.10 2.18 18.27
CA ASN A 226 -18.37 3.16 17.45
C ASN A 226 -18.98 3.26 16.04
N ALA A 227 -19.49 2.15 15.50
CA ALA A 227 -20.26 2.16 14.25
C ALA A 227 -21.57 2.96 14.36
N LYS A 228 -22.24 2.97 15.53
CA LYS A 228 -23.46 3.77 15.74
C LYS A 228 -23.17 5.25 15.95
N THR A 229 -22.06 5.58 16.59
CA THR A 229 -21.68 6.97 16.86
C THR A 229 -20.94 7.63 15.69
N GLY A 230 -20.51 6.85 14.69
CA GLY A 230 -19.77 7.35 13.54
C GLY A 230 -18.29 7.66 13.83
N ASP A 231 -17.76 7.15 14.94
CA ASP A 231 -16.36 7.34 15.33
C ASP A 231 -15.47 6.31 14.62
N LEU A 232 -15.09 6.65 13.37
CA LEU A 232 -14.32 5.76 12.49
C LEU A 232 -12.91 5.41 13.01
N PRO A 233 -12.12 6.33 13.59
CA PRO A 233 -10.83 5.99 14.19
C PRO A 233 -10.94 4.96 15.32
N SER A 234 -11.84 5.18 16.28
CA SER A 234 -12.05 4.24 17.39
C SER A 234 -12.65 2.92 16.91
N PHE A 235 -13.49 2.95 15.87
CA PHE A 235 -13.97 1.74 15.21
C PHE A 235 -12.80 0.92 14.64
N GLY A 236 -11.90 1.54 13.87
CA GLY A 236 -10.75 0.88 13.28
C GLY A 236 -9.81 0.27 14.32
N GLU A 237 -9.59 0.96 15.44
CA GLU A 237 -8.81 0.41 16.57
C GLU A 237 -9.49 -0.83 17.16
N CYS A 238 -10.79 -0.79 17.43
CA CYS A 238 -11.53 -1.96 17.93
C CYS A 238 -11.50 -3.13 16.94
N VAL A 239 -11.57 -2.88 15.63
CA VAL A 239 -11.42 -3.92 14.59
C VAL A 239 -10.01 -4.54 14.64
N SER A 240 -8.96 -3.72 14.76
CA SER A 240 -7.59 -4.23 14.85
C SER A 240 -7.37 -5.08 16.11
N VAL A 241 -7.88 -4.64 17.26
CA VAL A 241 -7.79 -5.39 18.52
C VAL A 241 -8.57 -6.70 18.42
N ALA A 242 -9.78 -6.68 17.85
CA ALA A 242 -10.59 -7.88 17.62
C ALA A 242 -9.87 -8.90 16.71
N SER A 243 -9.26 -8.44 15.61
CA SER A 243 -8.48 -9.29 14.71
C SER A 243 -7.32 -9.99 15.42
N LYS A 244 -6.53 -9.23 16.19
CA LYS A 244 -5.40 -9.78 16.96
C LYS A 244 -5.87 -10.78 18.01
N ALA A 245 -6.96 -10.48 18.71
CA ALA A 245 -7.55 -11.40 19.68
C ALA A 245 -8.03 -12.70 19.01
N LEU A 246 -8.65 -12.62 17.83
CA LEU A 246 -9.04 -13.78 17.03
C LEU A 246 -7.83 -14.60 16.56
N CYS A 247 -6.73 -13.95 16.15
CA CYS A 247 -5.49 -14.64 15.80
C CYS A 247 -4.93 -15.40 17.01
N GLY A 248 -4.83 -14.75 18.17
CA GLY A 248 -4.36 -15.39 19.41
C GLY A 248 -5.26 -16.54 19.86
N LEU A 249 -6.59 -16.38 19.75
CA LEU A 249 -7.57 -17.45 19.97
C LEU A 249 -7.32 -18.65 19.05
N THR A 250 -7.08 -18.38 17.77
CA THR A 250 -6.87 -19.41 16.74
C THR A 250 -5.57 -20.17 16.99
N GLU A 251 -4.48 -19.47 17.31
CA GLU A 251 -3.19 -20.06 17.66
C GLU A 251 -3.28 -20.93 18.92
N ALA A 252 -3.92 -20.42 19.99
CA ALA A 252 -4.11 -21.16 21.22
C ALA A 252 -5.02 -22.38 21.04
N ALA A 253 -6.10 -22.25 20.25
CA ALA A 253 -7.00 -23.36 19.95
C ALA A 253 -6.32 -24.44 19.10
N ALA A 254 -5.55 -24.06 18.09
CA ALA A 254 -4.80 -25.00 17.26
C ALA A 254 -3.73 -25.75 18.09
N GLN A 255 -3.00 -25.04 18.97
CA GLN A 255 -2.07 -25.66 19.90
C GLN A 255 -2.77 -26.62 20.86
N ALA A 256 -3.90 -26.21 21.46
CA ALA A 256 -4.66 -27.07 22.35
C ALA A 256 -5.16 -28.34 21.64
N ALA A 257 -5.63 -28.22 20.39
CA ALA A 257 -6.03 -29.35 19.57
C ALA A 257 -4.87 -30.32 19.31
N TYR A 258 -3.68 -29.80 18.99
CA TYR A 258 -2.47 -30.61 18.87
C TYR A 258 -2.13 -31.35 20.17
N LEU A 259 -2.15 -30.64 21.31
CA LEU A 259 -1.87 -31.22 22.63
C LEU A 259 -2.86 -32.33 23.02
N VAL A 260 -4.14 -32.18 22.66
CA VAL A 260 -5.14 -33.24 22.82
C VAL A 260 -4.84 -34.42 21.89
N GLY A 261 -4.44 -34.17 20.64
CA GLY A 261 -4.09 -35.22 19.69
C GLY A 261 -2.89 -36.09 20.12
N ILE A 262 -1.89 -35.50 20.77
CA ILE A 262 -0.74 -36.24 21.32
C ILE A 262 -1.04 -36.90 22.68
N SER A 263 -2.18 -36.57 23.30
CA SER A 263 -2.61 -37.17 24.57
C SER A 263 -3.20 -38.58 24.37
N ASP A 264 -3.50 -38.99 23.14
CA ASP A 264 -3.92 -40.36 22.83
C ASP A 264 -2.74 -41.35 23.02
N PRO A 265 -2.92 -42.45 23.77
CA PRO A 265 -1.86 -43.44 24.00
C PRO A 265 -1.25 -44.09 22.74
N ASN A 266 -1.98 -44.11 21.63
CA ASN A 266 -1.52 -44.64 20.34
C ASN A 266 -0.86 -43.56 19.47
N SER A 267 -0.92 -42.30 19.89
CA SER A 267 -0.35 -41.17 19.18
C SER A 267 1.08 -40.91 19.62
N GLN A 268 1.90 -40.40 18.71
CA GLN A 268 3.26 -39.95 19.02
C GLN A 268 3.33 -38.46 18.74
N ALA A 269 3.83 -37.71 19.71
CA ALA A 269 4.12 -36.30 19.50
C ALA A 269 5.03 -36.13 18.27
N GLY A 270 4.67 -35.18 17.41
CA GLY A 270 5.53 -34.79 16.30
C GLY A 270 6.90 -34.45 16.85
N GLN A 271 7.92 -35.19 16.42
CA GLN A 271 9.29 -34.87 16.80
C GLN A 271 9.68 -33.60 16.05
N GLN A 272 9.62 -32.45 16.73
CA GLN A 272 10.28 -31.25 16.25
C GLN A 272 11.73 -31.64 15.93
N GLY A 273 12.18 -31.31 14.71
CA GLY A 273 13.57 -31.53 14.33
C GLY A 273 14.52 -30.91 15.34
N LEU A 274 15.77 -31.34 15.34
CA LEU A 274 16.81 -30.79 16.25
C LEU A 274 16.96 -29.26 16.12
N VAL A 275 16.46 -28.69 15.04
CA VAL A 275 16.52 -27.27 14.66
C VAL A 275 15.20 -26.89 13.98
N ASP A 276 14.68 -25.70 14.26
CA ASP A 276 13.58 -25.10 13.49
C ASP A 276 14.11 -24.53 12.16
N PRO A 277 13.80 -25.15 11.00
CA PRO A 277 14.27 -24.68 9.70
C PRO A 277 13.68 -23.32 9.31
N ILE A 278 12.48 -22.96 9.80
CA ILE A 278 11.82 -21.68 9.50
C ILE A 278 12.55 -20.55 10.21
N GLN A 279 12.90 -20.74 11.49
CA GLN A 279 13.74 -19.80 12.23
C GLN A 279 15.09 -19.55 11.54
N PHE A 280 15.73 -20.60 11.03
CA PHE A 280 17.00 -20.49 10.30
C PHE A 280 16.84 -19.77 8.97
N ALA A 281 15.81 -20.08 8.20
CA ALA A 281 15.52 -19.41 6.93
C ALA A 281 15.26 -17.91 7.14
N ARG A 282 14.44 -17.56 8.12
CA ARG A 282 14.12 -16.16 8.47
C ARG A 282 15.37 -15.40 8.94
N ALA A 283 16.19 -16.01 9.81
CA ALA A 283 17.44 -15.42 10.26
C ALA A 283 18.43 -15.21 9.10
N ASN A 284 18.55 -16.19 8.20
CA ASN A 284 19.42 -16.09 7.03
C ASN A 284 18.95 -14.97 6.08
N GLN A 285 17.66 -14.88 5.78
CA GLN A 285 17.10 -13.83 4.92
C GLN A 285 17.34 -12.44 5.53
N ALA A 286 17.09 -12.27 6.82
CA ALA A 286 17.34 -11.00 7.52
C ALA A 286 18.83 -10.60 7.50
N ILE A 287 19.73 -11.56 7.67
CA ILE A 287 21.18 -11.34 7.56
C ILE A 287 21.55 -10.95 6.13
N GLN A 288 21.05 -11.64 5.11
CA GLN A 288 21.33 -11.31 3.71
C GLN A 288 20.85 -9.90 3.33
N MET A 289 19.63 -9.52 3.72
CA MET A 289 19.12 -8.17 3.48
C MET A 289 19.97 -7.11 4.20
N ALA A 290 20.33 -7.34 5.46
CA ALA A 290 21.19 -6.43 6.21
C ALA A 290 22.60 -6.32 5.58
N CYS A 291 23.16 -7.42 5.09
CA CYS A 291 24.43 -7.42 4.36
C CYS A 291 24.33 -6.64 3.04
N GLN A 292 23.19 -6.71 2.33
CA GLN A 292 22.99 -5.93 1.11
C GLN A 292 23.04 -4.43 1.39
N ASN A 293 22.42 -3.97 2.49
CA ASN A 293 22.49 -2.58 2.94
C ASN A 293 23.90 -2.16 3.37
N LEU A 294 24.72 -3.09 3.90
CA LEU A 294 26.12 -2.82 4.26
C LEU A 294 27.06 -2.68 3.05
N VAL A 295 26.66 -3.21 1.89
CA VAL A 295 27.46 -3.17 0.64
C VAL A 295 27.11 -1.93 -0.21
N ASP A 296 25.94 -1.33 0.00
CA ASP A 296 25.51 -0.13 -0.73
C ASP A 296 26.39 1.09 -0.38
N PRO A 297 27.09 1.69 -1.36
CA PRO A 297 27.90 2.90 -1.16
C PRO A 297 27.11 4.15 -0.73
N ALA A 298 25.79 4.16 -0.91
CA ALA A 298 24.91 5.26 -0.53
C ALA A 298 24.40 5.18 0.92
N SER A 299 24.72 4.11 1.65
CA SER A 299 24.25 3.88 3.02
C SER A 299 24.83 4.89 4.00
N SER A 300 23.95 5.50 4.81
CA SER A 300 24.36 6.41 5.87
C SER A 300 24.96 5.67 7.08
N PRO A 301 25.79 6.33 7.92
CA PRO A 301 26.40 5.70 9.10
C PRO A 301 25.38 5.10 10.09
N SER A 302 24.18 5.69 10.20
CA SER A 302 23.10 5.17 11.05
C SER A 302 22.46 3.91 10.48
N GLN A 303 22.31 3.82 9.15
CA GLN A 303 21.83 2.62 8.46
C GLN A 303 22.82 1.47 8.58
N VAL A 304 24.13 1.75 8.48
CA VAL A 304 25.20 0.76 8.69
C VAL A 304 25.16 0.19 10.11
N LEU A 305 25.00 1.05 11.12
CA LEU A 305 24.92 0.59 12.52
C LEU A 305 23.64 -0.23 12.80
N SER A 306 22.51 0.17 12.21
CA SER A 306 21.25 -0.56 12.30
C SER A 306 21.37 -1.95 11.66
N ALA A 307 21.90 -2.04 10.44
CA ALA A 307 22.14 -3.30 9.74
C ALA A 307 23.07 -4.22 10.53
N ALA A 308 24.15 -3.67 11.12
CA ALA A 308 25.06 -4.43 11.99
C ALA A 308 24.34 -5.02 13.23
N THR A 309 23.42 -4.25 13.82
CA THR A 309 22.64 -4.67 14.99
C THR A 309 21.67 -5.81 14.64
N ILE A 310 21.04 -5.73 13.46
CA ILE A 310 20.18 -6.79 12.94
C ILE A 310 20.98 -8.08 12.73
N VAL A 311 22.15 -8.00 12.08
CA VAL A 311 23.04 -9.16 11.87
C VAL A 311 23.47 -9.76 13.22
N ALA A 312 23.88 -8.93 14.19
CA ALA A 312 24.27 -9.40 15.52
C ALA A 312 23.12 -10.11 16.26
N LYS A 313 21.90 -9.57 16.19
CA LYS A 313 20.70 -10.17 16.80
C LYS A 313 20.41 -11.55 16.22
N HIS A 314 20.33 -11.66 14.90
CA HIS A 314 19.99 -12.92 14.23
C HIS A 314 21.10 -13.98 14.32
N THR A 315 22.37 -13.58 14.24
CA THR A 315 23.49 -14.52 14.44
C THR A 315 23.58 -15.01 15.88
N SER A 316 23.27 -14.19 16.88
CA SER A 316 23.16 -14.63 18.28
C SER A 316 22.03 -15.66 18.47
N ALA A 317 20.87 -15.42 17.83
CA ALA A 317 19.76 -16.37 17.83
C ALA A 317 20.15 -17.72 17.20
N LEU A 318 20.87 -17.70 16.06
CA LEU A 318 21.41 -18.91 15.41
C LEU A 318 22.41 -19.65 16.31
N CYS A 319 23.32 -18.94 16.97
CA CYS A 319 24.26 -19.53 17.93
C CYS A 319 23.52 -20.22 19.09
N ASN A 320 22.47 -19.59 19.62
CA ASN A 320 21.64 -20.18 20.66
C ASN A 320 20.90 -21.43 20.18
N ALA A 321 20.34 -21.40 18.97
CA ALA A 321 19.66 -22.54 18.38
C ALA A 321 20.62 -23.73 18.13
N CYS A 322 21.81 -23.47 17.58
CA CYS A 322 22.88 -24.48 17.43
C CYS A 322 23.32 -25.07 18.78
N ARG A 323 23.40 -24.24 19.83
CA ARG A 323 23.71 -24.70 21.19
C ARG A 323 22.63 -25.66 21.70
N ILE A 324 21.36 -25.32 21.55
CA ILE A 324 20.21 -26.16 21.95
C ILE A 324 20.20 -27.47 21.14
N ALA A 325 20.41 -27.41 19.83
CA ALA A 325 20.52 -28.58 18.95
C ALA A 325 21.66 -29.52 19.38
N SER A 326 22.81 -28.96 19.76
CA SER A 326 23.96 -29.73 20.26
C SER A 326 23.69 -30.45 21.58
N SER A 327 22.83 -29.90 22.44
CA SER A 327 22.41 -30.56 23.68
C SER A 327 21.34 -31.63 23.47
N LYS A 328 20.52 -31.51 22.41
CA LYS A 328 19.43 -32.44 22.10
C LYS A 328 19.85 -33.60 21.18
N THR A 329 20.98 -33.48 20.46
CA THR A 329 21.43 -34.53 19.54
C THR A 329 22.17 -35.68 20.24
N ALA A 330 21.80 -36.92 19.92
CA ALA A 330 22.51 -38.12 20.37
C ALA A 330 23.74 -38.45 19.50
N ASN A 331 23.88 -37.82 18.33
CA ASN A 331 24.99 -38.07 17.41
C ASN A 331 26.23 -37.24 17.80
N PRO A 332 27.35 -37.87 18.21
CA PRO A 332 28.55 -37.16 18.65
C PRO A 332 29.23 -36.33 17.55
N VAL A 333 29.07 -36.72 16.28
CA VAL A 333 29.59 -35.98 15.13
C VAL A 333 28.76 -34.72 14.90
N ALA A 334 27.43 -34.85 14.83
CA ALA A 334 26.53 -33.71 14.68
C ALA A 334 26.68 -32.69 15.82
N LYS A 335 26.86 -33.18 17.07
CA LYS A 335 27.14 -32.33 18.24
C LYS A 335 28.39 -31.47 18.05
N ARG A 336 29.49 -32.07 17.56
CA ARG A 336 30.73 -31.33 17.27
C ARG A 336 30.52 -30.30 16.17
N HIS A 337 29.80 -30.64 15.11
CA HIS A 337 29.47 -29.69 14.04
C HIS A 337 28.63 -28.51 14.55
N PHE A 338 27.58 -28.73 15.34
CA PHE A 338 26.77 -27.64 15.88
C PHE A 338 27.57 -26.66 16.75
N VAL A 339 28.44 -27.18 17.62
CA VAL A 339 29.32 -26.34 18.47
C VAL A 339 30.31 -25.57 17.61
N GLN A 340 30.89 -26.21 16.60
CA GLN A 340 31.83 -25.57 15.69
C GLN A 340 31.17 -24.49 14.84
N SER A 341 30.00 -24.75 14.26
CA SER A 341 29.24 -23.78 13.46
C SER A 341 28.80 -22.58 14.30
N ALA A 342 28.34 -22.77 15.55
CA ALA A 342 28.03 -21.66 16.44
C ALA A 342 29.29 -20.80 16.75
N LYS A 343 30.44 -21.44 16.92
CA LYS A 343 31.72 -20.75 17.15
C LYS A 343 32.17 -19.95 15.92
N GLU A 344 32.03 -20.51 14.72
CA GLU A 344 32.35 -19.84 13.46
C GLU A 344 31.44 -18.64 13.20
N VAL A 345 30.14 -18.78 13.45
CA VAL A 345 29.17 -17.68 13.34
C VAL A 345 29.50 -16.58 14.34
N ALA A 346 29.73 -16.91 15.62
CA ALA A 346 30.09 -15.93 16.64
C ALA A 346 31.40 -15.18 16.32
N ASN A 347 32.41 -15.90 15.83
CA ASN A 347 33.69 -15.30 15.43
C ASN A 347 33.52 -14.37 14.22
N SER A 348 32.73 -14.78 13.22
CA SER A 348 32.45 -13.97 12.03
C SER A 348 31.69 -12.70 12.38
N THR A 349 30.65 -12.81 13.22
CA THR A 349 29.91 -11.65 13.74
C THR A 349 30.80 -10.72 14.56
N ALA A 350 31.65 -11.25 15.43
CA ALA A 350 32.56 -10.44 16.24
C ALA A 350 33.57 -9.67 15.39
N ASN A 351 34.10 -10.29 14.32
CA ASN A 351 34.98 -9.63 13.37
C ASN A 351 34.24 -8.54 12.59
N LEU A 352 33.01 -8.81 12.12
CA LEU A 352 32.17 -7.83 11.44
C LEU A 352 31.90 -6.60 12.33
N VAL A 353 31.47 -6.81 13.58
CA VAL A 353 31.18 -5.72 14.53
C VAL A 353 32.45 -4.91 14.85
N LYS A 354 33.63 -5.54 14.95
CA LYS A 354 34.90 -4.83 15.11
C LYS A 354 35.21 -3.93 13.92
N THR A 355 35.09 -4.46 12.70
CA THR A 355 35.33 -3.68 11.47
C THR A 355 34.34 -2.53 11.33
N ILE A 356 33.07 -2.75 11.64
CA ILE A 356 32.04 -1.70 11.59
C ILE A 356 32.34 -0.60 12.60
N LYS A 357 32.74 -0.93 13.83
CA LYS A 357 33.16 0.07 14.84
C LYS A 357 34.32 0.94 14.36
N VAL A 358 35.29 0.35 13.66
CA VAL A 358 36.41 1.10 13.06
C VAL A 358 35.91 2.03 11.94
N ILE A 359 35.03 1.55 11.07
CA ILE A 359 34.42 2.37 10.01
C ILE A 359 33.61 3.54 10.61
N THR A 360 32.82 3.29 11.65
CA THR A 360 32.02 4.36 12.28
C THR A 360 32.90 5.43 12.95
N GLN A 361 34.10 5.06 13.43
CA GLN A 361 35.08 6.00 13.98
C GLN A 361 35.83 6.82 12.91
N ILE A 362 35.87 6.35 11.66
CA ILE A 362 36.52 7.05 10.55
C ILE A 362 35.58 8.10 9.90
N PHE A 363 34.27 7.93 10.04
CA PHE A 363 33.24 8.83 9.52
C PHE A 363 32.79 9.95 10.48
N VAL A 364 33.39 10.04 11.68
CA VAL A 364 33.25 11.16 12.64
C VAL A 364 34.45 12.07 12.53
#